data_AF-A0A199V2G7-F1
#
_entry.id   AF-A0A199V2G7-F1
#
_cell.length_a   1.000
_cell.length_b   1.000
_cell.length_c   1.000
_cell.angle_alpha   90.00
_cell.angle_beta   90.00
_cell.angle_gamma   90.00
#
_symmetry.space_group_name_H-M   'P 1'
#
loop_
_entity.id
_entity.type
_entity.pdbx_description
1 polymer ?
#
loop_
_entity_poly.entity_id
_entity_poly.type
_entity_poly.pdbx_seq_one_letter_code
_entity_poly.pdbx_strand_id
1 'polypeptide(L)'
;MEWLMKKRKAFDQRGDMAVAAWAEQQQREMNLRARRLSRSKIDPEEEKRILAKEKKASMEYFSSTLRRHTLVLKKRDLMRKKAEEDKKKVITQLLAAEGLELDTDDDEAA
;
A
#
# COMPACT_ATOMS: atom_id res chain seq x y z
N MET A 1 4.52 -4.36 25.10
CA MET A 1 3.63 -3.99 23.97
C MET A 1 4.14 -2.77 23.17
N GLU A 2 4.52 -1.68 23.82
CA GLU A 2 4.84 -0.39 23.16
C GLU A 2 5.99 -0.44 22.13
N TRP A 3 7.06 -1.19 22.42
CA TRP A 3 8.20 -1.38 21.50
C TRP A 3 7.81 -2.07 20.18
N LEU A 4 6.95 -3.09 20.25
CA LEU A 4 6.49 -3.83 19.07
C LEU A 4 5.62 -2.94 18.18
N MET A 5 4.75 -2.13 18.80
CA MET A 5 3.92 -1.15 18.11
C MET A 5 4.75 -0.06 17.42
N LYS A 6 5.81 0.43 18.08
CA LYS A 6 6.77 1.39 17.49
C LYS A 6 7.52 0.81 16.28
N LYS A 7 8.02 -0.43 16.39
CA LYS A 7 8.66 -1.11 15.24
C LYS A 7 7.70 -1.33 14.08
N ARG A 8 6.45 -1.70 14.37
CA ARG A 8 5.40 -1.87 13.36
C ARG A 8 5.12 -0.58 12.60
N LYS A 9 4.87 0.52 13.32
CA LYS A 9 4.62 1.84 12.72
C LYS A 9 5.78 2.27 11.81
N ALA A 10 7.02 2.04 12.24
CA ALA A 10 8.20 2.35 11.43
C ALA A 10 8.30 1.48 10.15
N PHE A 11 7.91 0.21 10.22
CA PHE A 11 7.90 -0.68 9.05
C PHE A 11 6.84 -0.27 8.02
N ASP A 12 5.62 0.04 8.48
CA ASP A 12 4.54 0.50 7.60
C ASP A 12 4.89 1.87 6.98
N GLN A 13 5.45 2.79 7.76
CA GLN A 13 5.93 4.08 7.26
C GLN A 13 7.05 3.92 6.21
N ARG A 14 7.97 2.97 6.39
CA ARG A 14 8.99 2.63 5.37
C ARG A 14 8.36 2.02 4.12
N GLY A 15 7.33 1.18 4.28
CA GLY A 15 6.57 0.62 3.16
C GLY A 15 5.88 1.71 2.34
N ASP A 16 5.21 2.65 3.01
CA ASP A 16 4.57 3.79 2.36
C ASP A 16 5.59 4.71 1.67
N MET A 17 6.75 4.95 2.31
CA MET A 17 7.83 5.72 1.68
C MET A 17 8.43 4.98 0.47
N ALA A 18 8.58 3.66 0.52
CA ALA A 18 9.08 2.87 -0.62
C ALA A 18 8.11 2.91 -1.81
N VAL A 19 6.80 2.87 -1.55
CA VAL A 19 5.77 3.01 -2.57
C VAL A 19 5.78 4.40 -3.19
N ALA A 20 5.90 5.45 -2.37
CA ALA A 20 6.01 6.82 -2.84
C ALA A 20 7.26 7.02 -3.71
N ALA A 21 8.41 6.52 -3.26
CA ALA A 21 9.67 6.58 -4.01
C ALA A 21 9.58 5.82 -5.35
N TRP A 22 8.93 4.66 -5.37
CA TRP A 22 8.68 3.92 -6.62
C TRP A 22 7.80 4.72 -7.57
N ALA A 23 6.69 5.26 -7.08
CA ALA A 23 5.76 6.05 -7.90
C ALA A 23 6.44 7.30 -8.46
N GLU A 24 7.29 7.96 -7.68
CA GLU A 24 8.09 9.12 -8.10
C GLU A 24 9.15 8.73 -9.15
N GLN A 25 9.82 7.59 -8.98
CA GLN A 25 10.76 7.07 -9.98
C GLN A 25 10.06 6.79 -11.32
N GLN A 26 8.90 6.14 -11.29
CA GLN A 26 8.11 5.87 -12.50
C GLN A 26 7.64 7.16 -13.18
N GLN A 27 7.18 8.13 -12.39
CA GLN A 27 6.81 9.46 -12.89
C GLN A 27 8.00 10.16 -13.57
N ARG A 28 9.20 10.07 -12.98
CA ARG A 28 10.43 10.65 -13.52
C ARG A 28 10.86 9.99 -14.82
N GLU A 29 10.80 8.67 -14.94
CA GLU A 29 11.10 7.96 -16.18
C GLU A 29 10.15 8.35 -17.31
N MET A 30 8.86 8.46 -17.01
CA MET A 30 7.84 8.84 -18.00
C MET A 30 8.06 10.28 -18.48
N ASN A 31 8.35 11.21 -17.57
CA ASN A 31 8.69 12.59 -17.92
C ASN A 31 9.97 12.68 -18.77
N LEU A 32 10.98 11.84 -18.51
CA LEU A 32 12.18 11.79 -19.33
C LEU A 32 11.90 11.25 -20.75
N ARG A 33 11.03 10.23 -20.88
CA ARG A 33 10.58 9.72 -22.18
C ARG A 33 9.83 10.79 -22.97
N ALA A 34 8.89 11.49 -22.33
CA ALA A 34 8.15 12.59 -22.94
C ALA A 34 9.08 13.71 -23.44
N ARG A 35 10.09 14.10 -22.64
CA ARG A 35 11.10 15.09 -23.04
C ARG A 35 12.00 14.63 -24.18
N ARG A 36 12.33 13.34 -24.24
CA ARG A 36 13.08 12.78 -25.38
C ARG A 36 12.23 12.77 -26.66
N LEU A 37 10.96 12.43 -26.53
CA LEU A 37 10.01 12.41 -27.64
C LEU A 37 9.74 13.82 -28.17
N SER A 38 9.60 14.82 -27.28
CA SER A 38 9.38 16.21 -27.70
C SER A 38 10.55 16.72 -28.53
N ARG A 39 11.79 16.53 -28.07
CA ARG A 39 13.02 16.97 -28.77
C ARG A 39 13.19 16.42 -30.20
N SER A 40 12.44 15.40 -30.59
CA SER A 40 12.45 14.83 -31.94
C SER A 40 11.48 15.51 -32.90
N LYS A 41 10.62 16.42 -32.41
CA LYS A 41 9.60 17.10 -33.20
C LYS A 41 10.11 18.46 -33.65
N ILE A 42 9.75 18.81 -34.89
CA ILE A 42 10.16 20.06 -35.54
C ILE A 42 9.12 21.16 -35.27
N ASP A 43 7.85 20.79 -35.05
CA ASP A 43 6.74 21.71 -34.78
C ASP A 43 6.55 21.97 -33.27
N PRO A 44 6.67 23.23 -32.79
CA PRO A 44 6.45 23.60 -31.40
C PRO A 44 5.04 23.30 -30.86
N GLU A 45 4.00 23.31 -31.72
CA GLU A 45 2.62 23.03 -31.29
C GLU A 45 2.38 21.54 -31.05
N GLU A 46 3.03 20.67 -31.83
CA GLU A 46 3.02 19.23 -31.59
C GLU A 46 3.76 18.87 -30.30
N GLU A 47 4.89 19.52 -30.01
CA GLU A 47 5.62 19.33 -28.75
C GLU A 47 4.75 19.65 -27.53
N LYS A 48 4.05 20.80 -27.55
CA LYS A 48 3.16 21.21 -26.46
C LYS A 48 2.01 20.21 -26.25
N ARG A 49 1.39 19.72 -27.33
CA ARG A 49 0.31 18.72 -27.25
C ARG A 49 0.80 17.40 -26.66
N ILE A 50 1.97 16.93 -27.08
CA ILE A 50 2.57 15.69 -26.56
C ILE A 50 2.90 15.85 -25.08
N LEU A 51 3.54 16.95 -24.68
CA LEU A 51 3.87 17.22 -23.27
C LEU A 51 2.62 17.33 -22.39
N ALA A 52 1.55 17.96 -22.88
CA ALA A 52 0.30 18.07 -22.13
C ALA A 52 -0.38 16.71 -21.94
N LYS A 53 -0.41 15.88 -22.98
CA LYS A 53 -0.97 14.52 -22.94
C LYS A 53 -0.19 13.61 -22.00
N GLU A 54 1.14 13.63 -22.10
CA GLU A 54 2.04 12.88 -21.22
C GLU A 54 1.92 13.36 -19.77
N LYS A 55 1.85 14.67 -19.53
CA LYS A 55 1.67 15.21 -18.17
C LYS A 55 0.35 14.74 -17.54
N LYS A 56 -0.73 14.67 -18.32
CA LYS A 56 -2.02 14.15 -17.85
C LYS A 56 -1.93 12.65 -17.54
N ALA A 57 -1.38 11.86 -18.47
CA ALA A 57 -1.15 10.42 -18.25
C ALA A 57 -0.29 10.18 -17.01
N SER A 58 0.72 11.03 -16.77
CA SER A 58 1.64 10.95 -15.63
C SER A 58 0.91 11.02 -14.30
N MET A 59 -0.01 11.99 -14.18
CA MET A 59 -0.82 12.18 -12.97
C MET A 59 -1.80 11.02 -12.75
N GLU A 60 -2.43 10.54 -13.82
CA GLU A 60 -3.34 9.39 -13.76
C GLU A 60 -2.58 8.12 -13.35
N TYR A 61 -1.41 7.86 -13.92
CA TYR A 61 -0.57 6.72 -13.56
C TYR A 61 -0.08 6.80 -12.12
N PHE A 62 0.39 7.95 -11.66
CA PHE A 62 0.81 8.17 -10.28
C PHE A 62 -0.34 7.84 -9.31
N SER A 63 -1.52 8.42 -9.54
CA SER A 63 -2.69 8.18 -8.68
C SER A 63 -3.14 6.72 -8.69
N SER A 64 -3.12 6.05 -9.85
CA SER A 64 -3.49 4.63 -9.96
C SER A 64 -2.48 3.72 -9.25
N THR A 65 -1.18 4.03 -9.34
CA THR A 65 -0.09 3.25 -8.76
C THR A 65 -0.13 3.35 -7.24
N LEU A 66 -0.33 4.57 -6.73
CA LEU A 66 -0.46 4.81 -5.30
C LEU A 66 -1.68 4.08 -4.73
N ARG A 67 -2.86 4.20 -5.36
CA ARG A 67 -4.08 3.47 -4.94
C ARG A 67 -3.87 1.95 -4.94
N ARG A 68 -3.27 1.38 -6.00
CA ARG A 68 -3.01 -0.07 -6.07
C ARG A 68 -2.10 -0.54 -4.94
N HIS A 69 -1.01 0.16 -4.68
CA HIS A 69 -0.07 -0.23 -3.64
C HIS A 69 -0.66 -0.08 -2.23
N THR A 70 -1.44 0.98 -1.98
CA THR A 70 -2.21 1.10 -0.73
C THR A 70 -3.15 -0.08 -0.53
N LEU A 71 -3.84 -0.53 -1.60
CA LEU A 71 -4.71 -1.71 -1.53
C LEU A 71 -3.94 -3.01 -1.27
N VAL A 72 -2.75 -3.17 -1.84
CA VAL A 72 -1.89 -4.35 -1.60
C VAL A 72 -1.47 -4.42 -0.12
N LEU A 73 -1.04 -3.30 0.45
CA LEU A 73 -0.69 -3.23 1.87
C LEU A 73 -1.91 -3.52 2.75
N LYS A 74 -3.06 -2.90 2.46
CA LYS A 74 -4.31 -3.16 3.18
C LYS A 74 -4.75 -4.63 3.08
N LYS A 75 -4.61 -5.26 1.90
CA LYS A 75 -4.90 -6.68 1.69
C LYS A 75 -4.00 -7.56 2.55
N ARG A 76 -2.69 -7.28 2.60
CA ARG A 76 -1.73 -8.00 3.44
C ARG A 76 -2.14 -7.95 4.90
N ASP A 77 -2.51 -6.77 5.37
CA ASP A 77 -2.88 -6.56 6.78
C ASP A 77 -4.20 -7.26 7.13
N LEU A 78 -5.19 -7.22 6.24
CA LEU A 78 -6.44 -7.98 6.39
C LEU A 78 -6.19 -9.49 6.47
N MET A 79 -5.37 -10.04 5.58
CA MET A 79 -5.05 -11.47 5.59
C MET A 79 -4.30 -11.90 6.85
N ARG A 80 -3.43 -11.02 7.39
CA ARG A 80 -2.74 -11.31 8.65
C ARG A 80 -3.70 -11.30 9.85
N LYS A 81 -4.59 -10.30 9.95
CA LYS A 81 -5.63 -10.24 10.99
C LYS A 81 -6.53 -11.48 10.94
N LYS A 82 -6.97 -11.85 9.74
CA LYS A 82 -7.77 -13.06 9.53
C LYS A 82 -7.03 -14.31 10.04
N ALA A 83 -5.73 -14.44 9.74
CA ALA A 83 -4.94 -15.56 10.23
C ALA A 83 -4.77 -15.57 11.76
N GLU A 84 -4.70 -14.41 12.43
CA GLU A 84 -4.69 -14.32 13.89
C GLU A 84 -6.05 -14.70 14.50
N GLU A 85 -7.14 -14.23 13.90
CA GLU A 85 -8.51 -14.59 14.30
C GLU A 85 -8.78 -16.08 14.13
N ASP A 86 -8.38 -16.68 13.01
CA ASP A 86 -8.54 -18.10 12.75
C ASP A 86 -7.75 -18.94 13.76
N LYS A 87 -6.53 -18.52 14.13
CA LYS A 87 -5.76 -19.16 15.21
C LYS A 87 -6.46 -19.06 16.56
N LYS A 88 -6.99 -17.89 16.92
CA LYS A 88 -7.76 -17.71 18.17
C LYS A 88 -8.96 -18.65 18.21
N LYS A 89 -9.74 -18.74 17.12
CA LYS A 89 -10.88 -19.65 17.01
C LYS A 89 -10.48 -21.11 17.21
N VAL A 90 -9.40 -21.55 16.58
CA VAL A 90 -8.89 -22.92 16.75
C VAL A 90 -8.48 -23.16 18.20
N ILE A 91 -7.78 -22.22 18.83
CA ILE A 91 -7.39 -22.30 20.24
C ILE A 91 -8.63 -22.42 21.13
N THR A 92 -9.65 -21.58 20.93
CA THR A 92 -10.91 -21.63 21.69
C THR A 92 -11.62 -22.98 21.51
N GLN A 93 -11.65 -23.53 20.28
CA GLN A 93 -12.24 -24.85 20.02
C GLN A 93 -11.51 -25.98 20.74
N LEU A 94 -10.17 -25.95 20.74
CA LEU A 94 -9.35 -26.96 21.42
C LEU A 94 -9.52 -26.88 22.94
N LEU A 95 -9.53 -25.67 23.50
CA LEU A 95 -9.73 -25.44 24.93
C LEU A 95 -11.12 -25.92 25.39
N ALA A 96 -12.17 -25.62 24.63
CA ALA A 96 -13.52 -26.13 24.90
C ALA A 96 -13.58 -27.67 24.83
N ALA A 97 -12.88 -28.29 23.88
CA ALA A 97 -12.80 -29.75 23.77
C ALA A 97 -12.04 -30.40 24.95
N GLU A 98 -11.10 -29.68 25.56
CA GLU A 98 -10.38 -30.09 26.78
C GLU A 98 -11.14 -29.76 28.08
N GLY A 99 -12.34 -29.17 27.99
CA GLY A 99 -13.15 -28.77 29.15
C GLY A 99 -12.60 -27.56 29.92
N LEU A 100 -11.63 -26.86 29.34
CA LEU A 100 -11.06 -25.60 29.83
C LEU A 100 -11.73 -24.46 29.05
N GLU A 101 -12.98 -24.14 29.34
CA GLU A 101 -13.58 -22.92 28.79
C GLU A 101 -12.81 -21.71 29.35
N LEU A 102 -12.26 -20.88 28.45
CA LEU A 102 -11.71 -19.59 28.85
C LEU A 102 -12.90 -18.73 29.28
N ASP A 103 -12.91 -18.24 30.51
CA ASP A 103 -13.89 -17.26 30.98
C ASP A 103 -13.78 -16.03 30.08
N THR A 104 -14.77 -15.81 29.21
CA THR A 104 -14.74 -14.72 28.21
C THR A 104 -15.19 -13.38 28.77
N ASP A 105 -15.44 -13.29 30.08
CA ASP A 105 -16.07 -12.13 30.72
C ASP A 105 -15.13 -10.97 31.10
N ASP A 106 -13.82 -11.06 30.80
CA ASP A 106 -12.86 -10.00 31.14
C ASP A 106 -12.68 -8.91 30.07
N ASP A 107 -13.38 -8.96 28.93
CA ASP A 107 -13.27 -7.94 27.85
C ASP A 107 -14.38 -6.86 27.88
N GLU A 108 -15.30 -6.86 28.87
CA GLU A 108 -16.37 -5.83 29.03
C GLU A 108 -16.22 -4.91 30.26
N ALA A 109 -15.05 -4.91 30.91
CA ALA A 109 -14.77 -4.01 32.03
C ALA A 109 -13.48 -3.17 31.81
N ALA A 110 -13.65 -2.00 31.18
CA ALA A 110 -12.90 -0.73 31.35
C ALA A 110 -12.67 0.05 30.04
#